data_AF-A0A8I1SIX6-F1
#
_entry.id   AF-A0A8I1SIX6-F1
#
_cell.length_a   1.000
_cell.length_b   1.000
_cell.length_c   1.000
_cell.angle_alpha   90.00
_cell.angle_beta   90.00
_cell.angle_gamma   90.00
#
_symmetry.space_group_name_H-M   'P 1'
#
loop_
_entity.id
_entity.type
_entity.pdbx_description
1 polymer ?
#
loop_
_entity_poly.entity_id
_entity_poly.type
_entity_poly.pdbx_seq_one_letter_code
_entity_poly.pdbx_strand_id
1 'polypeptide(L)'
;MARKTDPVAALRARLLAELPDDIAQARDAYHRLAGEAAGIMDAKEFSTHQAACKAALGHLESLIKLLRWACDGAESSAPSKDGDTARAVDQLIAEARSILQPKV
;
A
#
# COMPACT_ATOMS: atom_id res chain seq x y z
N MET A 1 33.44 -3.82 -0.45
CA MET A 1 32.47 -3.26 0.51
C MET A 1 31.08 -3.64 0.04
N ALA A 2 30.48 -4.71 0.58
CA ALA A 2 29.12 -5.10 0.20
C ALA A 2 28.12 -4.09 0.78
N ARG A 3 27.33 -3.45 -0.09
CA ARG A 3 26.27 -2.53 0.33
C ARG A 3 25.26 -3.33 1.14
N LYS A 4 25.17 -3.08 2.45
CA LYS A 4 24.21 -3.74 3.33
C LYS A 4 22.82 -3.26 2.92
N THR A 5 22.07 -4.10 2.22
CA THR A 5 20.72 -3.79 1.76
C THR A 5 19.83 -3.52 2.97
N ASP A 6 19.07 -2.43 2.94
CA ASP A 6 18.10 -2.13 4.00
C ASP A 6 17.05 -3.26 4.06
N PRO A 7 16.96 -4.01 5.18
CA PRO A 7 16.03 -5.12 5.31
C PRO A 7 14.57 -4.70 5.18
N VAL A 8 14.23 -3.45 5.54
CA VAL A 8 12.86 -2.93 5.41
C VAL A 8 12.54 -2.67 3.93
N ALA A 9 13.45 -2.07 3.18
CA ALA A 9 13.30 -1.91 1.73
C ALA A 9 13.19 -3.25 1.00
N ALA A 10 14.01 -4.25 1.39
CA ALA A 10 13.93 -5.59 0.83
C ALA A 10 12.59 -6.28 1.11
N LEU A 11 12.06 -6.12 2.33
CA LEU A 11 10.74 -6.64 2.70
C LEU A 11 9.62 -5.95 1.89
N ARG A 12 9.66 -4.63 1.73
CA ARG A 12 8.68 -3.89 0.91
C ARG A 12 8.66 -4.37 -0.53
N ALA A 13 9.83 -4.54 -1.14
CA ALA A 13 9.94 -5.02 -2.52
C ALA A 13 9.31 -6.42 -2.69
N ARG A 14 9.54 -7.32 -1.73
CA ARG A 14 8.90 -8.65 -1.73
C ARG A 14 7.39 -8.56 -1.58
N LEU A 15 6.90 -7.76 -0.64
CA LEU A 15 5.47 -7.60 -0.41
C LEU A 15 4.75 -6.97 -1.61
N LEU A 16 5.38 -6.03 -2.32
CA LEU A 16 4.83 -5.48 -3.56
C LEU A 16 4.72 -6.53 -4.68
N ALA A 17 5.62 -7.52 -4.70
CA ALA A 17 5.60 -8.60 -5.68
C ALA A 17 4.61 -9.71 -5.32
N GLU A 18 4.50 -10.07 -4.03
CA GLU A 18 3.76 -11.25 -3.56
C GLU A 18 2.31 -10.93 -3.15
N LEU A 19 2.06 -9.79 -2.49
CA LEU A 19 0.73 -9.50 -1.90
C LEU A 19 -0.42 -9.35 -2.91
N PRO A 20 -0.25 -8.81 -4.13
CA PRO A 20 -1.35 -8.75 -5.09
C PRO A 20 -1.97 -10.12 -5.38
N ASP A 21 -1.14 -11.15 -5.54
CA ASP A 21 -1.57 -12.52 -5.79
C ASP A 21 -2.19 -13.14 -4.53
N ASP A 22 -1.61 -12.90 -3.35
CA ASP A 22 -2.16 -13.34 -2.06
C ASP A 22 -3.56 -12.78 -1.80
N ILE A 23 -3.79 -11.50 -2.15
CA ILE A 23 -5.10 -10.85 -2.03
C ILE A 23 -6.10 -11.51 -2.99
N ALA A 24 -5.71 -11.79 -4.23
CA ALA A 24 -6.58 -12.48 -5.19
C ALA A 24 -6.96 -13.88 -4.67
N GLN A 25 -5.99 -14.64 -4.15
CA GLN A 25 -6.23 -15.97 -3.59
C GLN A 25 -7.15 -15.94 -2.37
N ALA A 26 -6.96 -14.99 -1.45
CA ALA A 26 -7.80 -14.83 -0.27
C ALA A 26 -9.25 -14.43 -0.64
N ARG A 27 -9.41 -13.57 -1.67
CA ARG A 27 -10.72 -13.19 -2.21
C ARG A 27 -11.45 -14.39 -2.80
N ASP A 28 -10.76 -15.20 -3.59
CA ASP A 28 -11.36 -16.38 -4.21
C ASP A 28 -11.76 -17.42 -3.16
N ALA A 29 -10.96 -17.59 -2.09
CA ALA A 29 -11.32 -18.43 -0.96
C ALA A 29 -12.57 -17.92 -0.22
N TYR A 30 -12.68 -16.61 0.01
CA TYR A 30 -13.89 -16.01 0.56
C TYR A 30 -15.11 -16.26 -0.33
N HIS A 31 -15.01 -16.08 -1.65
CA HIS A 31 -16.13 -16.34 -2.56
C HIS A 31 -16.59 -17.79 -2.54
N ARG A 32 -15.65 -18.75 -2.48
CA ARG A 32 -15.98 -20.17 -2.32
C ARG A 32 -16.74 -20.43 -1.04
N LEU A 33 -16.20 -19.97 0.10
CA LEU A 33 -16.87 -20.10 1.39
C LEU A 33 -18.26 -19.45 1.31
N ALA A 34 -18.37 -18.17 0.95
CA ALA A 34 -19.67 -17.49 0.87
C ALA A 34 -20.69 -18.18 -0.06
N GLY A 35 -20.22 -18.87 -1.12
CA GLY A 35 -21.07 -19.63 -2.04
C GLY A 35 -21.56 -20.98 -1.51
N GLU A 36 -20.86 -21.60 -0.55
CA GLU A 36 -21.22 -22.90 0.04
C GLU A 36 -22.45 -22.82 0.97
N ALA A 37 -22.87 -21.62 1.38
CA ALA A 37 -24.00 -21.38 2.27
C ALA A 37 -25.39 -21.71 1.65
N ALA A 38 -25.45 -22.31 0.46
CA ALA A 38 -26.67 -22.65 -0.24
C ALA A 38 -27.44 -23.83 0.42
N GLY A 39 -28.15 -23.54 1.51
CA GLY A 39 -29.44 -24.15 1.83
C GLY A 39 -29.48 -25.45 2.67
N ILE A 40 -28.36 -25.94 3.21
CA ILE A 40 -28.33 -27.26 3.90
C ILE A 40 -27.73 -27.18 5.32
N MET A 41 -27.26 -26.01 5.78
CA MET A 41 -26.56 -25.91 7.07
C MET A 41 -27.50 -25.80 8.26
N ASP A 42 -27.21 -26.57 9.31
CA ASP A 42 -27.82 -26.36 10.62
C ASP A 42 -27.29 -25.07 11.30
N ALA A 43 -27.86 -24.67 12.42
CA ALA A 43 -27.47 -23.43 13.10
C ALA A 43 -25.99 -23.39 13.54
N LYS A 44 -25.42 -24.54 13.91
CA LYS A 44 -24.02 -24.66 14.36
C LYS A 44 -23.08 -24.59 13.16
N GLU A 45 -23.42 -25.28 12.08
CA GLU A 45 -22.71 -25.24 10.82
C GLU A 45 -22.72 -23.83 10.23
N PHE A 46 -23.87 -23.15 10.23
CA PHE A 46 -23.99 -21.77 9.78
C PHE A 46 -23.13 -20.80 10.62
N SER A 47 -23.12 -20.94 11.95
CA SER A 47 -22.28 -20.10 12.82
C SER A 47 -20.79 -20.32 12.55
N THR A 48 -20.37 -21.57 12.36
CA THR A 48 -18.98 -21.93 12.02
C THR A 48 -18.59 -21.36 10.66
N HIS A 49 -19.49 -21.50 9.68
CA HIS A 49 -19.34 -20.96 8.35
C HIS A 49 -19.17 -19.43 8.35
N GLN A 50 -20.04 -18.73 9.08
CA GLN A 50 -20.00 -17.28 9.21
C GLN A 50 -18.70 -16.81 9.90
N ALA A 51 -18.20 -17.55 10.89
CA ALA A 51 -16.92 -17.28 11.52
C ALA A 51 -15.74 -17.43 10.54
N ALA A 52 -15.76 -18.46 9.68
CA ALA A 52 -14.75 -18.66 8.64
C ALA A 52 -14.76 -17.53 7.61
N CYS A 53 -15.94 -17.12 7.13
CA CYS A 53 -16.09 -15.97 6.24
C CYS A 53 -15.55 -14.67 6.86
N LYS A 54 -15.86 -14.42 8.14
CA LYS A 54 -15.36 -13.24 8.87
C LYS A 54 -13.83 -13.26 8.99
N ALA A 55 -13.24 -14.42 9.28
CA ALA A 55 -11.79 -14.57 9.35
C ALA A 55 -11.12 -14.31 7.98
N ALA A 56 -11.69 -14.82 6.89
CA ALA A 56 -11.19 -14.59 5.53
C ALA A 56 -11.20 -13.09 5.15
N LEU A 57 -12.28 -12.38 5.47
CA LEU A 57 -12.36 -10.92 5.27
C LEU A 57 -11.34 -10.16 6.12
N GLY A 58 -11.12 -10.57 7.37
CA GLY A 58 -10.08 -10.00 8.22
C GLY A 58 -8.67 -10.19 7.64
N HIS A 59 -8.40 -11.37 7.06
CA HIS A 59 -7.12 -11.63 6.40
C HIS A 59 -6.93 -10.71 5.18
N LEU A 60 -7.95 -10.56 4.34
CA LEU A 60 -7.94 -9.64 3.20
C LEU A 60 -7.64 -8.19 3.63
N GLU A 61 -8.31 -7.71 4.67
CA GLU A 61 -8.08 -6.36 5.21
C GLU A 61 -6.62 -6.17 5.65
N SER A 62 -6.04 -7.17 6.35
CA SER A 62 -4.64 -7.14 6.76
C SER A 62 -3.67 -7.12 5.58
N LEU A 63 -3.89 -7.91 4.53
CA LEU A 63 -3.05 -7.92 3.32
C LEU A 63 -3.08 -6.58 2.59
N ILE A 64 -4.28 -5.98 2.46
CA ILE A 64 -4.44 -4.65 1.85
C ILE A 64 -3.68 -3.58 2.64
N LYS A 65 -3.75 -3.63 3.98
CA LYS A 65 -3.00 -2.70 4.84
C LYS A 65 -1.48 -2.86 4.66
N LEU A 66 -0.99 -4.09 4.57
CA LEU A 66 0.43 -4.37 4.31
C LEU A 66 0.86 -3.87 2.93
N LEU A 67 0.05 -4.09 1.90
CA LEU A 67 0.33 -3.64 0.55
C LEU A 67 0.40 -2.11 0.50
N ARG A 68 -0.55 -1.41 1.12
CA ARG A 68 -0.53 0.06 1.18
C ARG A 68 0.73 0.58 1.89
N TRP A 69 1.10 -0.02 3.02
CA TRP A 69 2.35 0.32 3.71
C TRP A 69 3.59 0.11 2.82
N ALA A 70 3.60 -0.96 2.02
CA ALA A 70 4.70 -1.24 1.11
C ALA A 70 4.78 -0.19 -0.03
N CYS A 71 3.63 0.23 -0.56
CA CYS A 71 3.53 1.31 -1.56
C CYS A 71 3.99 2.67 -1.00
N ASP A 72 3.54 3.06 0.20
CA ASP A 72 3.90 4.35 0.82
C ASP A 72 5.43 4.48 1.05
N GLY A 73 6.11 3.35 1.22
CA GLY A 73 7.56 3.29 1.34
C GLY A 73 8.35 3.37 0.02
N ALA A 74 7.70 3.15 -1.13
CA ALA A 74 8.34 3.20 -2.45
C ALA A 74 8.58 4.64 -2.91
N GLU A 75 7.64 5.55 -2.62
CA GLU A 75 7.70 6.98 -2.96
C GLU A 75 8.87 7.72 -2.28
N SER A 76 9.37 7.21 -1.15
CA SER A 76 10.48 7.82 -0.40
C SER A 76 11.86 7.46 -0.97
N SER A 77 11.93 6.54 -1.93
CA SER A 77 13.20 6.03 -2.49
C SER A 77 13.49 6.47 -3.93
N ALA A 78 12.57 7.20 -4.57
CA ALA A 78 12.90 8.04 -5.71
C ALA A 78 13.48 9.37 -5.19
N PRO A 79 14.53 9.95 -5.78
CA PRO A 79 14.88 11.33 -5.50
C PRO A 79 13.65 12.19 -5.86
N SER A 80 12.93 12.65 -4.84
CA SER A 80 11.72 13.43 -5.01
C SER A 80 12.06 14.66 -5.83
N LYS A 81 11.57 14.73 -7.07
CA LYS A 81 11.64 15.94 -7.90
C LYS A 81 10.97 17.14 -7.23
N ASP A 82 10.15 16.91 -6.21
CA ASP A 82 9.51 17.96 -5.42
C ASP A 82 10.51 18.85 -4.68
N GLY A 83 11.63 18.30 -4.20
CA GLY A 83 12.68 19.11 -3.56
C GLY A 83 13.42 20.01 -4.56
N ASP A 84 13.54 19.56 -5.80
CA ASP A 84 14.16 20.31 -6.91
C ASP A 84 13.19 21.37 -7.46
N THR A 85 11.90 21.03 -7.53
CA THR A 85 10.84 21.92 -8.01
C THR A 85 10.57 23.03 -6.98
N ALA A 86 10.54 22.73 -5.68
CA ALA A 86 10.40 23.75 -4.64
C ALA A 86 11.59 24.71 -4.63
N ARG A 87 12.82 24.21 -4.76
CA ARG A 87 14.03 25.05 -4.88
C ARG A 87 14.03 25.90 -6.15
N ALA A 88 13.56 25.36 -7.27
CA ALA A 88 13.44 26.10 -8.53
C ALA A 88 12.39 27.21 -8.43
N VAL A 89 11.24 26.96 -7.78
CA VAL A 89 10.20 27.98 -7.55
C VAL A 89 10.71 29.07 -6.62
N ASP A 90 11.41 28.73 -5.54
CA ASP A 90 12.00 29.70 -4.62
C ASP A 90 13.05 30.60 -5.31
N GLN A 91 13.87 30.02 -6.21
CA GLN A 91 14.83 30.78 -7.02
C GLN A 91 14.12 31.74 -8.00
N LEU A 92 13.08 31.29 -8.69
CA LEU A 92 12.30 32.13 -9.61
C LEU A 92 11.59 33.28 -8.88
N ILE A 93 11.07 33.03 -7.67
CA ILE A 93 10.46 34.07 -6.83
C ILE A 93 11.52 35.07 -6.36
N ALA A 94 12.70 34.61 -5.95
CA ALA A 94 13.80 35.48 -5.53
C ALA A 94 14.28 36.37 -6.69
N GLU A 95 14.41 35.82 -7.90
CA GLU A 95 14.80 36.54 -9.09
C GLU A 95 13.76 37.59 -9.51
N ALA A 96 12.47 37.21 -9.53
CA ALA A 96 11.37 38.13 -9.81
C ALA A 96 11.34 39.29 -8.79
N ARG A 97 11.58 39.01 -7.51
CA ARG A 97 11.67 40.04 -6.46
C ARG A 97 12.87 40.96 -6.67
N SER A 98 14.01 40.45 -7.10
CA SER A 98 15.20 41.27 -7.39
C SER A 98 15.00 42.21 -8.57
N ILE A 99 14.19 41.82 -9.57
CA ILE A 99 13.87 42.65 -10.73
C ILE A 99 12.90 43.77 -10.36
N LEU A 100 11.98 43.51 -9.42
CA LEU A 100 10.94 44.44 -8.99
C LEU A 100 11.41 45.43 -7.90
N GLN A 101 12.59 45.26 -7.32
CA GLN A 101 13.15 46.24 -6.41
C GLN A 101 13.74 47.43 -7.21
N PRO A 102 13.21 48.65 -7.06
CA PRO A 102 13.80 49.82 -7.68
C PRO A 102 15.20 50.02 -7.11
N LYS A 103 16.20 50.15 -7.99
CA LYS A 103 17.54 50.61 -7.61
C LYS A 103 17.40 52.05 -7.09
N VAL A 104 17.45 52.21 -5.77
CA VAL A 104 17.64 53.50 -5.09
C VAL A 104 19.13 53.77 -4.96
#